data_AF-A0AA38LJV1-F1
#
_entry.id   AF-A0AA38LJV1-F1
#
_cell.length_a   1.000
_cell.length_b   1.000
_cell.length_c   1.000
_cell.angle_alpha   90.00
_cell.angle_beta   90.00
_cell.angle_gamma   90.00
#
_symmetry.space_group_name_H-M   'P 1'
#
loop_
_entity.id
_entity.type
_entity.pdbx_description
1 polymer ?
#
loop_
_entity_poly.entity_id
_entity_poly.type
_entity_poly.pdbx_seq_one_letter_code
_entity_poly.pdbx_strand_id
1 'polypeptide(L)'
;MARRMTTILSIDGGGVRGLIPAQALQFLEAKLQELDGAEARLADYFDIIAGTSTGGLLTAMLASPNAHKRPLFSAKEVTDFYLQRLPLIFPQPT
;
A
#
# COMPACT_ATOMS: atom_id res chain seq x y z
N MET A 1 -25.30 -18.44 -11.10
CA MET A 1 -23.89 -18.12 -10.80
C MET A 1 -23.87 -16.95 -9.84
N ALA A 2 -23.11 -17.04 -8.74
CA ALA A 2 -22.95 -15.90 -7.83
C ALA A 2 -22.20 -14.78 -8.56
N ARG A 3 -22.71 -13.55 -8.49
CA ARG A 3 -22.04 -12.38 -9.07
C ARG A 3 -20.76 -12.13 -8.27
N ARG A 4 -19.60 -12.20 -8.93
CA ARG A 4 -18.32 -11.79 -8.32
C ARG A 4 -18.42 -10.31 -7.93
N MET A 5 -18.17 -10.00 -6.66
CA MET A 5 -18.06 -8.62 -6.21
C MET A 5 -16.73 -8.04 -6.71
N THR A 6 -16.77 -6.81 -7.22
CA THR A 6 -15.55 -6.08 -7.57
C THR A 6 -15.04 -5.34 -6.35
N THR A 7 -13.77 -5.52 -6.01
CA THR A 7 -13.13 -4.88 -4.86
C THR A 7 -12.22 -3.74 -5.31
N ILE A 8 -12.38 -2.56 -4.69
CA ILE A 8 -11.64 -1.35 -5.06
C ILE A 8 -11.01 -0.75 -3.81
N LEU A 9 -9.70 -0.48 -3.87
CA LEU A 9 -8.96 0.29 -2.88
C LEU A 9 -8.63 1.67 -3.46
N SER A 10 -9.06 2.74 -2.78
CA SER A 10 -8.74 4.13 -3.14
C SER A 10 -7.95 4.78 -2.02
N ILE A 11 -6.83 5.43 -2.36
CA ILE A 11 -5.90 6.03 -1.40
C ILE A 11 -5.74 7.52 -1.71
N ASP A 12 -6.19 8.36 -0.78
CA ASP A 12 -6.09 9.81 -0.90
C ASP A 12 -4.65 10.31 -0.81
N GLY A 13 -4.41 11.48 -1.41
CA GLY A 13 -3.18 12.23 -1.22
C GLY A 13 -3.12 12.91 0.14
N GLY A 14 -1.92 13.36 0.55
CA GLY A 14 -1.80 14.07 1.83
C GLY A 14 -0.41 14.56 2.21
N GLY A 15 0.57 14.58 1.30
CA GLY A 15 1.96 14.83 1.63
C GLY A 15 2.44 13.86 2.72
N VAL A 16 3.02 14.39 3.79
CA VAL A 16 3.45 13.62 4.98
C VAL A 16 2.32 12.79 5.62
N ARG A 17 1.06 13.23 5.50
CA ARG A 17 -0.09 12.50 6.06
C ARG A 17 -0.40 11.19 5.35
N GLY A 18 0.27 10.87 4.23
CA GLY A 18 0.20 9.55 3.61
C GLY A 18 0.63 8.39 4.53
N LEU A 19 1.32 8.68 5.64
CA LEU A 19 1.55 7.71 6.71
C LEU A 19 0.27 7.16 7.34
N ILE A 20 -0.80 7.96 7.40
CA ILE A 20 -2.07 7.53 8.01
C ILE A 20 -2.69 6.37 7.21
N PRO A 21 -2.94 6.49 5.88
CA PRO A 21 -3.42 5.35 5.11
C PRO A 21 -2.37 4.23 5.04
N ALA A 22 -1.06 4.52 4.97
CA ALA A 22 -0.03 3.48 4.99
C ALA A 22 -0.11 2.58 6.24
N GLN A 23 -0.29 3.18 7.42
CA GLN A 23 -0.46 2.44 8.68
C GLN A 23 -1.73 1.58 8.69
N ALA A 24 -2.84 2.12 8.17
CA ALA A 24 -4.10 1.38 8.05
C ALA A 24 -3.96 0.19 7.10
N LEU A 25 -3.27 0.38 5.97
CA LEU A 25 -3.01 -0.68 4.99
C LEU A 25 -2.05 -1.75 5.52
N GLN A 26 -1.04 -1.36 6.29
CA GLN A 26 -0.17 -2.31 6.99
C GLN A 26 -0.98 -3.20 7.95
N PHE A 27 -1.88 -2.61 8.72
CA PHE A 27 -2.74 -3.38 9.63
C PHE A 27 -3.68 -4.32 8.85
N LEU A 28 -4.30 -3.83 7.78
CA LEU A 28 -5.16 -4.64 6.93
C LEU A 28 -4.42 -5.83 6.33
N GLU A 29 -3.24 -5.60 5.74
CA GLU A 29 -2.44 -6.68 5.14
C GLU A 29 -1.99 -7.71 6.18
N ALA A 30 -1.61 -7.27 7.38
CA ALA A 30 -1.29 -8.19 8.48
C ALA A 30 -2.48 -9.08 8.86
N LYS A 31 -3.71 -8.53 8.87
CA LYS A 31 -4.92 -9.32 9.14
C LYS A 31 -5.23 -10.31 8.03
N LEU A 32 -5.00 -9.95 6.78
CA LEU A 32 -5.13 -10.88 5.65
C LEU A 32 -4.07 -12.00 5.73
N GLN A 33 -2.85 -11.67 6.15
CA GLN A 33 -1.79 -12.65 6.35
C GLN A 33 -2.06 -13.62 7.51
N GLU A 34 -2.71 -13.16 8.59
CA GLU A 34 -3.17 -14.04 9.68
C GLU A 34 -4.21 -15.07 9.18
N LEU A 35 -5.04 -14.70 8.21
CA LEU A 35 -6.11 -15.54 7.68
C LEU A 35 -5.63 -16.49 6.58
N ASP A 36 -4.85 -15.98 5.63
CA ASP A 36 -4.55 -16.66 4.36
C ASP A 36 -3.06 -16.96 4.16
N GLY A 37 -2.21 -16.55 5.11
CA GLY A 37 -0.77 -16.86 5.14
C GLY A 37 0.15 -15.66 4.88
N ALA A 38 1.41 -15.78 5.31
CA ALA A 38 2.40 -14.69 5.31
C ALA A 38 2.70 -14.07 3.93
N GLU A 39 2.42 -14.80 2.85
CA GLU A 39 2.64 -14.33 1.48
C GLU A 39 1.47 -13.51 0.92
N ALA A 40 0.33 -13.43 1.64
CA ALA A 40 -0.80 -12.61 1.24
C ALA A 40 -0.40 -11.12 1.12
N ARG A 41 -0.86 -10.48 0.05
CA ARG A 41 -0.63 -9.05 -0.23
C ARG A 41 -1.93 -8.37 -0.61
N LEU A 42 -2.04 -7.06 -0.38
CA LEU A 42 -3.24 -6.30 -0.75
C LEU A 42 -3.66 -6.48 -2.23
N ALA A 43 -2.69 -6.60 -3.13
CA ALA A 43 -2.94 -6.81 -4.57
C ALA A 43 -3.61 -8.16 -4.90
N ASP A 44 -3.65 -9.11 -3.97
CA ASP A 44 -4.35 -10.38 -4.15
C ASP A 44 -5.87 -10.25 -3.95
N TYR A 45 -6.30 -9.22 -3.22
CA TYR A 45 -7.69 -9.04 -2.77
C TYR A 45 -8.42 -7.90 -3.48
N PHE A 46 -7.69 -6.94 -4.03
CA PHE A 46 -8.25 -5.77 -4.72
C PHE A 46 -8.11 -5.89 -6.22
N ASP A 47 -9.23 -5.92 -6.93
CA ASP A 47 -9.25 -5.91 -8.40
C ASP A 47 -8.68 -4.59 -8.96
N ILE A 48 -8.86 -3.49 -8.22
CA ILE A 48 -8.40 -2.15 -8.59
C ILE A 48 -7.79 -1.47 -7.36
N ILE A 49 -6.58 -0.91 -7.53
CA ILE A 49 -5.94 -0.03 -6.56
C ILE A 49 -5.67 1.31 -7.25
N ALA A 50 -6.18 2.39 -6.66
CA ALA A 50 -6.01 3.74 -7.17
C ALA A 50 -5.54 4.68 -6.05
N GLY A 51 -4.76 5.70 -6.41
CA GLY A 51 -4.40 6.74 -5.47
C GLY A 51 -3.83 7.99 -6.13
N THR A 52 -3.91 9.11 -5.43
CA THR A 52 -3.46 10.43 -5.91
C THR A 52 -2.32 10.96 -5.05
N SER A 53 -1.33 11.61 -5.66
CA SER A 53 -0.16 12.18 -4.95
C SER A 53 0.55 11.11 -4.09
N THR A 54 0.70 11.31 -2.78
CA THR A 54 1.25 10.32 -1.85
C THR A 54 0.53 8.97 -1.97
N GLY A 55 -0.81 8.97 -2.11
CA GLY A 55 -1.58 7.75 -2.32
C GLY A 55 -1.27 7.05 -3.64
N GLY A 56 -0.88 7.80 -4.67
CA GLY A 56 -0.40 7.25 -5.94
C GLY A 56 0.96 6.57 -5.81
N LEU A 57 1.87 7.14 -5.01
CA LEU A 57 3.15 6.50 -4.67
C LEU A 57 2.94 5.20 -3.90
N LEU A 58 2.06 5.20 -2.88
CA LEU A 58 1.67 4.00 -2.15
C LEU A 58 1.10 2.94 -3.09
N THR A 59 0.19 3.34 -3.99
CA THR A 59 -0.40 2.45 -5.01
C THR A 59 0.68 1.82 -5.89
N ALA A 60 1.61 2.62 -6.41
CA ALA A 60 2.68 2.13 -7.26
C ALA A 60 3.57 1.11 -6.53
N MET A 61 3.92 1.37 -5.27
CA MET A 61 4.74 0.44 -4.48
C MET A 61 4.02 -0.88 -4.17
N LEU A 62 2.71 -0.83 -3.90
CA LEU A 62 1.88 -2.00 -3.59
C LEU A 62 1.49 -2.84 -4.81
N ALA A 63 1.50 -2.25 -6.02
CA ALA A 63 1.03 -2.93 -7.23
C ALA A 63 2.14 -3.27 -8.23
N SER A 64 3.31 -2.63 -8.15
CA SER A 64 4.41 -2.91 -9.09
C SER A 64 4.93 -4.33 -8.92
N PRO A 65 5.05 -5.12 -10.01
CA PRO A 65 5.51 -6.49 -9.91
C PRO A 65 7.04 -6.56 -9.75
N ASN A 66 7.50 -7.50 -8.93
CA ASN A 66 8.88 -7.97 -8.91
C ASN A 66 9.12 -9.05 -9.98
N ALA A 67 10.34 -9.62 -10.01
CA ALA A 67 10.72 -10.67 -10.98
C ALA A 67 9.84 -11.94 -10.91
N HIS A 68 9.14 -12.16 -9.80
CA HIS A 68 8.23 -13.28 -9.58
C HIS A 68 6.75 -12.91 -9.78
N LYS A 69 6.45 -11.74 -10.37
CA LYS A 69 5.08 -11.21 -10.58
C LYS A 69 4.29 -11.06 -9.27
N ARG A 70 4.97 -10.82 -8.15
CA ARG A 70 4.37 -10.43 -6.87
C ARG A 70 4.60 -8.93 -6.62
N PRO A 71 3.79 -8.27 -5.78
CA PRO A 71 4.08 -6.90 -5.34
C PRO A 71 5.54 -6.74 -4.88
N LEU A 72 6.17 -5.64 -5.29
CA LEU A 72 7.56 -5.33 -4.95
C LEU A 72 7.73 -5.09 -3.44
N PHE A 73 6.71 -4.52 -2.81
CA PHE A 73 6.68 -4.20 -1.39
C PHE A 73 5.40 -4.74 -0.74
N SER A 74 5.53 -5.23 0.49
CA SER A 74 4.43 -5.35 1.46
C SER A 74 3.99 -3.98 1.96
N ALA A 75 2.77 -3.87 2.47
CA ALA A 75 2.26 -2.66 3.10
C ALA A 75 3.13 -2.22 4.29
N LYS A 76 3.74 -3.16 5.02
CA LYS A 76 4.73 -2.84 6.05
C LYS A 76 5.97 -2.15 5.48
N GLU A 77 6.57 -2.72 4.43
CA GLU A 77 7.77 -2.14 3.80
C GLU A 77 7.50 -0.76 3.20
N VAL A 78 6.29 -0.54 2.68
CA VAL A 78 5.85 0.79 2.21
C VAL A 78 5.79 1.80 3.35
N THR A 79 5.21 1.44 4.50
CA THR A 79 5.18 2.31 5.69
C THR A 79 6.58 2.61 6.20
N ASP A 80 7.44 1.59 6.31
CA ASP A 80 8.83 1.73 6.74
C ASP A 80 9.62 2.64 5.79
N PHE A 81 9.46 2.47 4.47
CA PHE A 81 10.07 3.32 3.46
C PHE A 81 9.69 4.79 3.66
N TYR A 82 8.40 5.07 3.86
CA TYR A 82 7.95 6.44 4.08
C TYR A 82 8.60 7.02 5.33
N LEU A 83 8.54 6.33 6.47
CA LEU A 83 9.15 6.78 7.74
C LEU A 83 10.64 7.11 7.59
N GLN A 84 11.40 6.24 6.90
CA GLN A 84 12.83 6.44 6.69
C GLN A 84 13.15 7.57 5.71
N ARG A 85 12.28 7.81 4.72
CA ARG A 85 12.48 8.83 3.69
C ARG A 85 11.84 10.18 4.01
N LEU A 86 11.03 10.26 5.07
CA LEU A 86 10.33 11.49 5.47
C LEU A 86 11.21 12.75 5.46
N PRO A 87 12.42 12.76 6.08
CA PRO A 87 13.25 13.97 6.10
C PRO A 87 13.78 14.37 4.73
N LEU A 88 13.89 13.42 3.80
CA LEU A 88 14.38 13.64 2.44
C LEU A 88 13.27 14.10 1.50
N ILE A 89 12.07 13.54 1.65
CA ILE A 89 10.89 13.89 0.83
C ILE A 89 10.26 15.21 1.31
N PHE A 90 10.26 15.45 2.61
CA PHE A 90 9.71 16.66 3.25
C PHE A 90 10.77 17.35 4.12
N PRO A 91 11.83 17.91 3.51
CA PRO A 91 12.88 18.60 4.25
C PRO A 91 12.30 19.80 5.01
N GLN A 92 12.71 19.97 6.26
CA GLN A 92 12.38 21.18 7.01
C GLN A 92 13.24 22.34 6.48
N PRO A 93 12.65 23.51 6.20
CA PRO A 93 13.44 24.69 5.90
C PRO A 93 14.33 25.01 7.10
N THR A 94 15.63 25.17 6.84
CA THR A 94 16.61 25.71 7.79
C THR A 94 16.43 27.20 8.02
#